data_AF-A0A3L7Y2T1-F1
#
_entry.id   AF-A0A3L7Y2T1-F1
#
_cell.length_a   1.000
_cell.length_b   1.000
_cell.length_c   1.000
_cell.angle_alpha   90.00
_cell.angle_beta   90.00
_cell.angle_gamma   90.00
#
_symmetry.space_group_name_H-M   'P 1'
#
loop_
_entity.id
_entity.type
_entity.pdbx_description
1 polymer ?
#
loop_
_entity_poly.entity_id
_entity_poly.type
_entity_poly.pdbx_seq_one_letter_code
_entity_poly.pdbx_strand_id
1 'polypeptide(L)'
;MLRRRLRLSAQPGIQPQSPTSWWHSSFQIASRLPPRSASRTLQQMSEAQRPPSEATDLPSRMELGVDALDRGDAEGAALAFAAAVAGATPSDDRLLAERAAYGAAEALLRLERDDEAAEYLEIAANSADQELRFLALRRRAMEEVRRGDLAIALATYRQAEGSAPNSDARAEIASRIGWLTKETGGSSLRSQAAFRRARGIPGGSWVPRALLAVTIVLSVITKLDPALAELFALTKIDLNGSDYLTGYPWRLFTVAFVHGGIDPDWQSWALHLGFNAIALDIAAQLVYRLYGAKRLIGWYFIGVIGASLASAIWLPGGYSVGASGGVFALFGIALGAEWAHRPLVERGMREALGRVGGLLLINIVLGFGVGFVGGGIDNSAHIGGLLTGLIFGVLVQPTRAEAMRRRWSASVMNWRGGDLALSLLVFVGFIAIYVNWRELAVLRFQLPF
;
A
#
# COMPACT_ATOMS: atom_id res chain seq x y z
N MET A 1 -16.66 -30.77 14.58
CA MET A 1 -17.06 -29.65 13.70
C MET A 1 -15.89 -28.75 13.24
N LEU A 2 -14.78 -28.65 13.98
CA LEU A 2 -13.59 -27.84 13.66
C LEU A 2 -12.84 -28.27 12.36
N ARG A 3 -12.66 -29.58 12.12
CA ARG A 3 -11.97 -30.12 10.93
C ARG A 3 -12.69 -29.84 9.59
N ARG A 4 -14.01 -29.60 9.61
CA ARG A 4 -14.82 -29.40 8.39
C ARG A 4 -14.79 -27.95 7.90
N ARG A 5 -14.63 -26.95 8.79
CA ARG A 5 -14.59 -25.53 8.41
C ARG A 5 -13.24 -25.08 7.83
N LEU A 6 -12.13 -25.73 8.22
CA LEU A 6 -10.80 -25.43 7.67
C LEU A 6 -10.56 -26.01 6.26
N ARG A 7 -11.33 -27.03 5.85
CA ARG A 7 -11.29 -27.57 4.47
C ARG A 7 -12.18 -26.81 3.48
N LEU A 8 -13.16 -26.05 3.95
CA LEU A 8 -14.20 -25.43 3.09
C LEU A 8 -13.86 -24.03 2.57
N SER A 9 -12.65 -23.51 2.82
CA SER A 9 -12.22 -22.19 2.31
C SER A 9 -11.43 -22.24 0.99
N ALA A 10 -11.35 -23.40 0.33
CA ALA A 10 -10.89 -23.48 -1.05
C ALA A 10 -12.03 -23.04 -1.98
N GLN A 11 -11.85 -21.93 -2.72
CA GLN A 11 -12.78 -21.55 -3.78
C GLN A 11 -12.91 -22.68 -4.82
N PRO A 12 -14.11 -22.91 -5.40
CA PRO A 12 -14.27 -23.85 -6.49
C PRO A 12 -13.64 -23.27 -7.75
N GLY A 13 -12.52 -23.85 -8.20
CA GLY A 13 -11.83 -23.45 -9.43
C GLY A 13 -10.31 -23.65 -9.41
N ILE A 14 -9.72 -23.84 -8.25
CA ILE A 14 -8.32 -24.24 -8.12
C ILE A 14 -8.32 -25.75 -7.86
N GLN A 15 -8.00 -26.55 -8.88
CA GLN A 15 -7.72 -27.97 -8.65
C GLN A 15 -6.67 -28.08 -7.54
N PRO A 16 -6.81 -29.01 -6.58
CA PRO A 16 -5.81 -29.21 -5.55
C PRO A 16 -4.51 -29.63 -6.23
N GLN A 17 -3.61 -28.69 -6.40
CA GLN A 17 -2.25 -29.01 -6.82
C GLN A 17 -1.67 -29.92 -5.73
N SER A 18 -1.08 -31.02 -6.15
CA SER A 18 -0.52 -32.03 -5.25
C SER A 18 0.47 -31.39 -4.26
N PRO A 19 0.59 -31.91 -3.03
CA PRO A 19 1.59 -31.44 -2.05
C PRO A 19 3.02 -31.37 -2.60
N THR A 20 3.31 -32.16 -3.64
CA THR A 20 4.58 -32.24 -4.36
C THR A 20 4.89 -31.02 -5.25
N SER A 21 3.90 -30.30 -5.78
CA SER A 21 4.13 -29.14 -6.67
C SER A 21 4.57 -27.89 -5.90
N TRP A 22 4.05 -27.72 -4.68
CA TRP A 22 4.46 -26.67 -3.74
C TRP A 22 5.87 -26.90 -3.20
N TRP A 23 6.23 -28.17 -2.98
CA TRP A 23 7.57 -28.57 -2.56
C TRP A 23 8.61 -28.22 -3.63
N HIS A 24 8.34 -28.50 -4.90
CA HIS A 24 9.26 -28.12 -5.98
C HIS A 24 9.49 -26.60 -6.04
N SER A 25 8.47 -25.75 -5.81
CA SER A 25 8.68 -24.29 -5.84
C SER A 25 9.36 -23.73 -4.58
N SER A 26 8.99 -24.19 -3.39
CA SER A 26 9.56 -23.69 -2.13
C SER A 26 10.97 -24.26 -1.89
N PHE A 27 11.21 -25.50 -2.33
CA PHE A 27 12.54 -26.09 -2.31
C PHE A 27 13.41 -25.55 -3.45
N GLN A 28 12.90 -25.24 -4.66
CA GLN A 28 13.70 -24.57 -5.71
C GLN A 28 14.17 -23.16 -5.31
N ILE A 29 13.37 -22.43 -4.53
CA ILE A 29 13.76 -21.09 -4.06
C ILE A 29 14.81 -21.19 -2.94
N ALA A 30 14.68 -22.18 -2.04
CA ALA A 30 15.69 -22.49 -1.03
C ALA A 30 16.94 -23.17 -1.63
N SER A 31 16.81 -23.97 -2.68
CA SER A 31 17.90 -24.67 -3.36
C SER A 31 18.43 -23.83 -4.51
N ARG A 32 19.10 -22.72 -4.23
CA ARG A 32 20.13 -22.22 -5.15
C ARG A 32 21.38 -23.12 -5.08
N LEU A 33 21.18 -24.41 -5.32
CA LEU A 33 22.22 -25.27 -5.84
C LEU A 33 22.26 -25.03 -7.36
N PRO A 34 23.44 -25.12 -8.01
CA PRO A 34 23.57 -24.87 -9.45
C PRO A 34 22.55 -25.71 -10.24
N PRO A 35 22.09 -25.21 -11.40
CA PRO A 35 21.03 -25.87 -12.17
C PRO A 35 21.39 -27.33 -12.45
N ARG A 36 20.42 -28.23 -12.25
CA ARG A 36 20.49 -29.65 -12.63
C ARG A 36 21.09 -29.76 -14.04
N SER A 37 22.34 -30.21 -14.16
CA SER A 37 22.85 -30.68 -15.44
C SER A 37 22.04 -31.92 -15.80
N ALA A 38 21.52 -31.99 -17.02
CA ALA A 38 20.68 -33.08 -17.53
C ALA A 38 21.45 -34.40 -17.76
N SER A 39 22.55 -34.61 -17.03
CA SER A 39 23.44 -35.74 -17.16
C SER A 39 23.91 -36.13 -15.76
N ARG A 40 23.08 -36.91 -15.03
CA ARG A 40 23.56 -37.66 -13.87
C ARG A 40 24.68 -38.57 -14.39
N THR A 41 25.92 -38.35 -13.94
CA THR A 41 27.00 -39.32 -14.15
C THR A 41 26.63 -40.61 -13.40
N LEU A 42 27.00 -41.78 -13.93
CA LEU A 42 26.78 -43.09 -13.29
C LEU A 42 27.23 -43.11 -11.81
N GLN A 43 28.21 -42.27 -11.47
CA GLN A 43 28.71 -42.04 -10.12
C GLN A 43 27.67 -41.38 -9.18
N GLN A 44 26.92 -40.37 -9.64
CA GLN A 44 25.86 -39.73 -8.85
C GLN A 44 24.65 -40.66 -8.64
N MET A 45 24.35 -41.53 -9.61
CA MET A 45 23.33 -42.57 -9.45
C MET A 45 23.77 -43.68 -8.47
N SER A 46 25.07 -43.99 -8.44
CA SER A 46 25.67 -44.93 -7.49
C SER A 46 25.70 -44.38 -6.06
N GLU A 47 25.84 -43.07 -5.88
CA GLU A 47 25.82 -42.42 -4.56
C GLU A 47 24.40 -42.34 -3.95
N ALA A 48 23.37 -42.15 -4.79
CA ALA A 48 21.97 -42.12 -4.38
C ALA A 48 21.41 -43.45 -3.81
N GLN A 49 22.13 -44.56 -4.01
CA GLN A 49 21.81 -45.89 -3.48
C GLN A 49 22.59 -46.27 -2.22
N ARG A 50 23.52 -45.41 -1.76
CA ARG A 50 24.27 -45.67 -0.54
C ARG A 50 23.37 -45.54 0.70
N PRO A 51 23.56 -46.38 1.73
CA PRO A 51 22.88 -46.19 3.01
C PRO A 51 23.23 -44.80 3.59
N PRO A 52 22.30 -44.12 4.29
CA PRO A 52 22.52 -42.77 4.84
C PRO A 52 23.79 -42.61 5.69
N SER A 53 24.30 -43.72 6.24
CA SER A 53 25.54 -43.81 7.03
C SER A 53 26.84 -43.64 6.23
N GLU A 54 26.81 -43.72 4.89
CA GLU A 54 28.01 -43.66 4.04
C GLU A 54 28.31 -42.28 3.43
N ALA A 55 27.40 -41.30 3.54
CA ALA A 55 27.66 -39.94 3.10
C ALA A 55 28.54 -39.19 4.11
N THR A 56 29.73 -38.77 3.66
CA THR A 56 30.75 -38.14 4.51
C THR A 56 30.61 -36.63 4.63
N ASP A 57 30.06 -35.95 3.62
CA ASP A 57 29.87 -34.50 3.60
C ASP A 57 28.40 -34.07 3.66
N LEU A 58 28.20 -32.80 4.04
CA LEU A 58 26.89 -32.20 4.25
C LEU A 58 26.03 -32.12 2.97
N PRO A 59 26.56 -31.69 1.80
CA PRO A 59 25.80 -31.71 0.55
C PRO A 59 25.29 -33.10 0.17
N SER A 60 26.10 -34.14 0.31
CA SER A 60 25.72 -35.52 -0.02
C SER A 60 24.60 -36.02 0.90
N ARG A 61 24.65 -35.70 2.20
CA ARG A 61 23.57 -36.03 3.15
C ARG A 61 22.27 -35.30 2.84
N MET A 62 22.36 -34.04 2.40
CA MET A 62 21.20 -33.27 1.92
C MET A 62 20.57 -33.92 0.69
N GLU A 63 21.37 -34.33 -0.29
CA GLU A 63 20.88 -35.00 -1.50
C GLU A 63 20.21 -36.33 -1.18
N LEU A 64 20.81 -37.15 -0.30
CA LEU A 64 20.20 -38.39 0.17
C LEU A 64 18.84 -38.17 0.86
N GLY A 65 18.73 -37.13 1.70
CA GLY A 65 17.46 -36.80 2.36
C GLY A 65 16.37 -36.39 1.37
N VAL A 66 16.74 -35.62 0.34
CA VAL A 66 15.82 -35.23 -0.74
C VAL A 66 15.39 -36.43 -1.57
N ASP A 67 16.34 -37.28 -1.98
CA ASP A 67 16.06 -38.49 -2.75
C ASP A 67 15.19 -39.47 -1.96
N ALA A 68 15.38 -39.58 -0.64
CA ALA A 68 14.51 -40.38 0.22
C ALA A 68 13.08 -39.83 0.28
N LEU A 69 12.91 -38.51 0.41
CA LEU A 69 11.58 -37.87 0.34
C LEU A 69 10.90 -38.09 -1.01
N ASP A 70 11.64 -37.97 -2.11
CA ASP A 70 11.11 -38.18 -3.47
C ASP A 70 10.63 -39.62 -3.69
N ARG A 71 11.24 -40.59 -3.00
CA ARG A 71 10.80 -42.00 -2.97
C ARG A 71 9.68 -42.27 -1.96
N GLY A 72 9.27 -41.29 -1.16
CA GLY A 72 8.29 -41.45 -0.08
C GLY A 72 8.83 -42.10 1.19
N ASP A 73 10.15 -42.27 1.30
CA ASP A 73 10.84 -42.80 2.48
C ASP A 73 11.10 -41.67 3.49
N ALA A 74 10.09 -41.41 4.34
CA ALA A 74 10.17 -40.37 5.35
C ALA A 74 11.18 -40.70 6.47
N GLU A 75 11.41 -41.97 6.77
CA GLU A 75 12.34 -42.38 7.83
C GLU A 75 13.80 -42.24 7.37
N GLY A 76 14.12 -42.70 6.17
CA GLY A 76 15.42 -42.48 5.54
C GLY A 76 15.71 -40.99 5.33
N ALA A 77 14.70 -40.20 4.97
CA ALA A 77 14.83 -38.76 4.86
C ALA A 77 15.15 -38.09 6.21
N ALA A 78 14.41 -38.43 7.27
CA ALA A 78 14.64 -37.88 8.60
C ALA A 78 16.06 -38.18 9.09
N LEU A 79 16.53 -39.42 8.91
CA LEU A 79 17.88 -39.85 9.26
C LEU A 79 18.96 -39.09 8.49
N ALA A 80 18.82 -38.96 7.16
CA ALA A 80 19.79 -38.28 6.33
C ALA A 80 19.89 -36.78 6.67
N PHE A 81 18.75 -36.10 6.85
CA PHE A 81 18.73 -34.70 7.24
C PHE A 81 19.24 -34.48 8.67
N ALA A 82 18.88 -35.34 9.62
CA ALA A 82 19.41 -35.27 10.99
C ALA A 82 20.93 -35.44 11.02
N ALA A 83 21.46 -36.37 10.23
CA ALA A 83 22.90 -36.57 10.07
C ALA A 83 23.60 -35.37 9.40
N ALA A 84 22.91 -34.67 8.50
CA ALA A 84 23.41 -33.41 7.94
C ALA A 84 23.49 -32.33 9.04
N VAL A 85 22.42 -32.12 9.82
CA VAL A 85 22.41 -31.15 10.93
C VAL A 85 23.54 -31.44 11.93
N ALA A 86 23.72 -32.70 12.33
CA ALA A 86 24.73 -33.11 13.31
C ALA A 86 26.17 -33.00 12.78
N GLY A 87 26.38 -33.14 11.46
CA GLY A 87 27.70 -33.09 10.84
C GLY A 87 28.17 -31.68 10.43
N ALA A 88 27.35 -30.66 10.61
CA ALA A 88 27.65 -29.31 10.17
C ALA A 88 28.69 -28.62 11.06
N THR A 89 29.68 -27.98 10.44
CA THR A 89 30.66 -27.15 11.17
C THR A 89 30.21 -25.68 11.26
N PRO A 90 30.68 -24.91 12.26
CA PRO A 90 30.10 -23.59 12.58
C PRO A 90 30.29 -22.47 11.53
N SER A 91 31.28 -22.53 10.62
CA SER A 91 31.69 -21.37 9.80
C SER A 91 31.11 -21.32 8.39
N ASP A 92 31.05 -22.45 7.66
CA ASP A 92 30.80 -22.43 6.21
C ASP A 92 29.49 -23.14 5.79
N ASP A 93 28.93 -23.97 6.67
CA ASP A 93 27.86 -24.93 6.34
C ASP A 93 26.52 -24.66 7.04
N ARG A 94 26.47 -23.59 7.85
CA ARG A 94 25.36 -23.31 8.76
C ARG A 94 24.00 -23.18 8.07
N LEU A 95 23.92 -22.47 6.95
CA LEU A 95 22.64 -22.30 6.24
C LEU A 95 22.13 -23.61 5.63
N LEU A 96 23.04 -24.45 5.12
CA LEU A 96 22.68 -25.74 4.55
C LEU A 96 22.21 -26.70 5.66
N ALA A 97 22.82 -26.63 6.85
CA ALA A 97 22.38 -27.35 8.04
C ALA A 97 21.03 -26.87 8.57
N GLU A 98 20.77 -25.56 8.59
CA GLU A 98 19.46 -25.00 8.97
C GLU A 98 18.35 -25.45 7.99
N ARG A 99 18.68 -25.56 6.69
CA ARG A 99 17.78 -26.14 5.68
C ARG A 99 17.58 -27.64 5.89
N ALA A 100 18.64 -28.37 6.25
CA ALA A 100 18.55 -29.77 6.63
C ALA A 100 17.61 -29.95 7.82
N ALA A 101 17.69 -29.09 8.83
CA ALA A 101 16.79 -29.12 9.98
C ALA A 101 15.32 -28.96 9.54
N TYR A 102 15.03 -28.01 8.64
CA TYR A 102 13.68 -27.91 8.09
C TYR A 102 13.23 -29.18 7.34
N GLY A 103 14.13 -29.81 6.58
CA GLY A 103 13.89 -31.10 5.93
C GLY A 103 13.62 -32.24 6.91
N ALA A 104 14.42 -32.35 7.97
CA ALA A 104 14.25 -33.34 9.04
C ALA A 104 12.90 -33.17 9.73
N ALA A 105 12.53 -31.93 10.09
CA ALA A 105 11.23 -31.63 10.66
C ALA A 105 10.07 -32.07 9.74
N GLU A 106 10.15 -31.75 8.45
CA GLU A 106 9.13 -32.15 7.48
C GLU A 106 9.00 -33.68 7.36
N ALA A 107 10.11 -34.41 7.40
CA ALA A 107 10.12 -35.85 7.37
C ALA A 107 9.51 -36.46 8.66
N LEU A 108 9.92 -35.95 9.82
CA LEU A 108 9.40 -36.38 11.14
C LEU A 108 7.90 -36.13 11.30
N LEU A 109 7.39 -35.01 10.78
CA LEU A 109 5.95 -34.71 10.78
C LEU A 109 5.14 -35.68 9.91
N ARG A 110 5.73 -36.30 8.88
CA ARG A 110 5.08 -37.37 8.09
C ARG A 110 5.02 -38.69 8.86
N LEU A 111 5.93 -38.87 9.82
CA LEU A 111 5.99 -40.02 10.73
C LEU A 111 5.21 -39.79 12.03
N GLU A 112 4.50 -38.67 12.16
CA GLU A 112 3.78 -38.26 13.37
C GLU A 112 4.69 -38.12 14.62
N ARG A 113 5.98 -37.83 14.41
CA ARG A 113 6.99 -37.60 15.47
C ARG A 113 7.10 -36.11 15.80
N ASP A 114 6.01 -35.55 16.29
CA ASP A 114 5.82 -34.09 16.41
C ASP A 114 6.80 -33.42 17.39
N ASP A 115 7.20 -34.12 18.45
CA ASP A 115 8.09 -33.58 19.50
C ASP A 115 9.51 -33.41 18.97
N GLU A 116 10.02 -34.41 18.25
CA GLU A 116 11.33 -34.34 17.59
C GLU A 116 11.33 -33.33 16.45
N ALA A 117 10.25 -33.25 15.68
CA ALA A 117 10.12 -32.24 14.64
C ALA A 117 10.18 -30.81 15.19
N ALA A 118 9.72 -30.58 16.43
CA ALA A 118 9.73 -29.25 17.05
C ALA A 118 11.16 -28.72 17.27
N GLU A 119 12.09 -29.58 17.67
CA GLU A 119 13.50 -29.21 17.87
C GLU A 119 14.14 -28.73 16.56
N TYR A 120 13.93 -29.48 15.48
CA TYR A 120 14.45 -29.11 14.17
C TYR A 120 13.77 -27.86 13.58
N LEU A 121 12.48 -27.67 13.82
CA LEU A 121 11.78 -26.43 13.43
C LEU A 121 12.33 -25.21 14.18
N GLU A 122 12.74 -25.36 15.43
CA GLU A 122 13.35 -24.27 16.19
C GLU A 122 14.71 -23.85 15.62
N ILE A 123 15.55 -24.81 15.22
CA ILE A 123 16.80 -24.54 14.51
C ILE A 123 16.54 -23.72 13.24
N ALA A 124 15.60 -24.17 12.39
CA ALA A 124 15.27 -23.49 11.14
C ALA A 124 14.58 -22.12 11.36
N ALA A 125 13.77 -21.97 12.40
CA ALA A 125 13.10 -20.72 12.75
C ALA A 125 14.07 -19.63 13.21
N ASN A 126 15.25 -20.00 13.70
CA ASN A 126 16.31 -19.08 14.10
C ASN A 126 17.30 -18.75 12.96
N SER A 127 17.01 -19.21 11.74
CA SER A 127 17.87 -18.94 10.58
C SER A 127 18.00 -17.45 10.27
N ALA A 128 19.20 -17.05 9.84
CA ALA A 128 19.44 -15.74 9.27
C ALA A 128 18.72 -15.55 7.93
N ASP A 129 18.48 -16.64 7.18
CA ASP A 129 17.72 -16.62 5.94
C ASP A 129 16.25 -16.31 6.22
N GLN A 130 15.78 -15.21 5.65
CA GLN A 130 14.43 -14.69 5.91
C GLN A 130 13.34 -15.66 5.44
N GLU A 131 13.54 -16.33 4.31
CA GLU A 131 12.55 -17.20 3.70
C GLU A 131 12.44 -18.54 4.45
N LEU A 132 13.58 -19.14 4.78
CA LEU A 132 13.64 -20.36 5.60
C LEU A 132 12.98 -20.12 6.97
N ARG A 133 13.34 -19.02 7.63
CA ARG A 133 12.75 -18.63 8.91
C ARG A 133 11.23 -18.44 8.81
N PHE A 134 10.73 -17.80 7.75
CA PHE A 134 9.29 -17.67 7.51
C PHE A 134 8.61 -19.03 7.38
N LEU A 135 9.18 -19.94 6.58
CA LEU A 135 8.64 -21.28 6.36
C LEU A 135 8.62 -22.11 7.65
N ALA A 136 9.71 -22.09 8.42
CA ALA A 136 9.85 -22.79 9.69
C ALA A 136 8.87 -22.26 10.75
N LEU A 137 8.80 -20.93 10.94
CA LEU A 137 7.86 -20.31 11.89
C LEU A 137 6.41 -20.60 11.50
N ARG A 138 6.06 -20.54 10.20
CA ARG A 138 4.73 -20.91 9.71
C ARG A 138 4.42 -22.37 10.04
N ARG A 139 5.38 -23.28 9.81
CA ARG A 139 5.20 -24.71 10.05
C ARG A 139 5.03 -25.03 11.53
N ARG A 140 5.89 -24.45 12.38
CA ARG A 140 5.79 -24.53 13.84
C ARG A 140 4.45 -24.00 14.35
N ALA A 141 4.00 -22.85 13.86
CA ALA A 141 2.72 -22.29 14.27
C ALA A 141 1.51 -23.16 13.85
N MET A 142 1.58 -23.87 12.72
CA MET A 142 0.56 -24.86 12.35
C MET A 142 0.52 -26.03 13.33
N GLU A 143 1.67 -26.45 13.82
CA GLU A 143 1.80 -27.55 14.77
C GLU A 143 1.29 -27.17 16.16
N GLU A 144 1.62 -25.97 16.63
CA GLU A 144 1.08 -25.40 17.88
C GLU A 144 -0.46 -25.29 17.81
N VAL A 145 -1.04 -24.93 16.66
CA VAL A 145 -2.51 -24.98 16.47
C VAL A 145 -3.05 -26.40 16.57
N ARG A 146 -2.34 -27.39 15.99
CA ARG A 146 -2.75 -28.80 16.02
C ARG A 146 -2.78 -29.36 17.44
N ARG A 147 -1.80 -28.97 18.27
CA ARG A 147 -1.70 -29.32 19.70
C ARG A 147 -2.69 -28.60 20.61
N GLY A 148 -3.29 -27.50 20.13
CA GLY A 148 -4.25 -26.69 20.88
C GLY A 148 -3.63 -25.50 21.61
N ASP A 149 -2.34 -25.24 21.39
CA ASP A 149 -1.58 -24.14 22.02
C ASP A 149 -1.82 -22.80 21.30
N LEU A 150 -3.08 -22.37 21.24
CA LEU A 150 -3.53 -21.26 20.39
C LEU A 150 -2.83 -19.92 20.68
N ALA A 151 -2.49 -19.66 21.95
CA ALA A 151 -1.80 -18.43 22.34
C ALA A 151 -0.34 -18.42 21.86
N ILE A 152 0.34 -19.57 21.96
CA ILE A 152 1.71 -19.76 21.47
C ILE A 152 1.70 -19.67 19.93
N ALA A 153 0.79 -20.39 19.27
CA ALA A 153 0.59 -20.32 17.83
C ALA A 153 0.38 -18.89 17.33
N LEU A 154 -0.42 -18.09 18.03
CA LEU A 154 -0.64 -16.68 17.67
C LEU A 154 0.66 -15.86 17.74
N ALA A 155 1.49 -16.08 18.76
CA ALA A 155 2.78 -15.42 18.89
C ALA A 155 3.73 -15.84 17.75
N THR A 156 3.82 -17.14 17.47
CA THR A 156 4.67 -17.69 16.40
C THR A 156 4.22 -17.21 15.01
N TYR A 157 2.91 -17.17 14.72
CA TYR A 157 2.41 -16.58 13.47
C TYR A 157 2.73 -15.08 13.34
N ARG A 158 2.72 -14.32 14.44
CA ARG A 158 3.13 -12.90 14.40
C ARG A 158 4.62 -12.75 14.11
N GLN A 159 5.46 -13.63 14.66
CA GLN A 159 6.87 -13.69 14.32
C GLN A 159 7.07 -14.03 12.83
N ALA A 160 6.33 -15.03 12.34
CA ALA A 160 6.31 -15.38 10.92
C ALA A 160 5.88 -14.19 10.03
N GLU A 161 4.88 -13.41 10.45
CA GLU A 161 4.42 -12.20 9.73
C GLU A 161 5.55 -11.18 9.54
N GLY A 162 6.43 -11.04 10.55
CA GLY A 162 7.62 -10.20 10.50
C GLY A 162 8.68 -10.70 9.51
N SER A 163 8.83 -12.01 9.39
CA SER A 163 9.79 -12.66 8.47
C SER A 163 9.25 -12.88 7.06
N ALA A 164 7.97 -12.59 6.77
CA ALA A 164 7.37 -12.86 5.46
C ALA A 164 8.16 -12.21 4.29
N PRO A 165 8.60 -12.97 3.27
CA PRO A 165 9.46 -12.47 2.20
C PRO A 165 8.77 -11.49 1.25
N ASN A 166 7.45 -11.58 1.12
CA ASN A 166 6.64 -10.71 0.27
C ASN A 166 5.23 -10.49 0.85
N SER A 167 4.45 -9.62 0.19
CA SER A 167 3.07 -9.29 0.60
C SER A 167 2.13 -10.48 0.58
N ASP A 168 2.35 -11.42 -0.35
CA ASP A 168 1.46 -12.55 -0.59
C ASP A 168 1.65 -13.60 0.50
N ALA A 169 2.91 -13.91 0.84
CA ALA A 169 3.29 -14.73 1.98
C ALA A 169 2.76 -14.14 3.31
N ARG A 170 2.82 -12.82 3.46
CA ARG A 170 2.24 -12.13 4.63
C ARG A 170 0.71 -12.25 4.67
N ALA A 171 0.04 -12.09 3.53
CA ALA A 171 -1.41 -12.20 3.42
C ALA A 171 -1.89 -13.63 3.72
N GLU A 172 -1.13 -14.64 3.29
CA GLU A 172 -1.43 -16.06 3.52
C GLU A 172 -1.66 -16.38 5.01
N ILE A 173 -0.75 -15.92 5.88
CA ILE A 173 -0.82 -16.19 7.32
C ILE A 173 -1.68 -15.17 8.09
N ALA A 174 -1.96 -14.00 7.51
CA ALA A 174 -2.76 -12.96 8.16
C ALA A 174 -4.20 -13.42 8.49
N SER A 175 -4.78 -14.31 7.67
CA SER A 175 -6.10 -14.89 7.95
C SER A 175 -6.09 -15.75 9.23
N ARG A 176 -5.02 -16.52 9.43
CA ARG A 176 -4.80 -17.38 10.60
C ARG A 176 -4.61 -16.54 11.86
N ILE A 177 -3.81 -15.47 11.78
CA ILE A 177 -3.66 -14.48 12.86
C ILE A 177 -5.01 -13.88 13.25
N GLY A 178 -5.85 -13.53 12.26
CA GLY A 178 -7.17 -12.95 12.50
C GLY A 178 -8.11 -13.88 13.26
N TRP A 179 -8.15 -15.16 12.88
CA TRP A 179 -8.91 -16.20 13.59
C TRP A 179 -8.37 -16.46 14.98
N LEU A 180 -7.07 -16.73 15.12
CA LEU A 180 -6.45 -16.98 16.42
C LEU A 180 -6.64 -15.81 17.39
N THR A 181 -6.55 -14.57 16.89
CA THR A 181 -6.82 -13.39 17.71
C THR A 181 -8.24 -13.40 18.28
N LYS A 182 -9.24 -13.90 17.56
CA LYS A 182 -10.61 -14.02 18.09
C LYS A 182 -10.73 -15.14 19.10
N GLU A 183 -10.19 -16.32 18.78
CA GLU A 183 -10.25 -17.51 19.64
C GLU A 183 -9.52 -17.30 20.97
N THR A 184 -8.42 -16.53 20.98
CA THR A 184 -7.67 -16.21 22.20
C THR A 184 -8.20 -14.98 22.94
N GLY A 185 -9.43 -14.51 22.66
CA GLY A 185 -10.04 -13.36 23.34
C GLY A 185 -9.44 -11.99 23.02
N GLY A 186 -8.71 -11.85 21.90
CA GLY A 186 -8.13 -10.59 21.44
C GLY A 186 -9.14 -9.62 20.83
N SER A 187 -8.72 -8.36 20.65
CA SER A 187 -9.65 -7.30 20.23
C SER A 187 -10.19 -7.49 18.81
N SER A 188 -11.49 -7.19 18.63
CA SER A 188 -12.17 -7.24 17.32
C SER A 188 -11.43 -6.41 16.26
N LEU A 189 -10.93 -5.23 16.64
CA LEU A 189 -10.15 -4.36 15.75
C LEU A 189 -8.86 -5.02 15.23
N ARG A 190 -8.11 -5.71 16.10
CA ARG A 190 -6.88 -6.43 15.70
C ARG A 190 -7.21 -7.58 14.75
N SER A 191 -8.29 -8.33 15.01
CA SER A 191 -8.74 -9.40 14.13
C SER A 191 -9.16 -8.87 12.75
N GLN A 192 -9.92 -7.78 12.69
CA GLN A 192 -10.35 -7.14 11.44
C GLN A 192 -9.17 -6.62 10.64
N ALA A 193 -8.18 -6.02 11.30
CA ALA A 193 -6.95 -5.57 10.66
C ALA A 193 -6.20 -6.74 9.99
N ALA A 194 -6.11 -7.89 10.66
CA ALA A 194 -5.49 -9.10 10.11
C ALA A 194 -6.27 -9.64 8.89
N PHE A 195 -7.60 -9.73 8.97
CA PHE A 195 -8.43 -10.14 7.82
C PHE A 195 -8.37 -9.17 6.64
N ARG A 196 -8.22 -7.87 6.88
CA ARG A 196 -7.99 -6.90 5.79
C ARG A 196 -6.66 -7.15 5.09
N ARG A 197 -5.59 -7.42 5.86
CA ARG A 197 -4.29 -7.79 5.28
C ARG A 197 -4.36 -9.09 4.48
N ALA A 198 -5.11 -10.08 4.98
CA ALA A 198 -5.32 -11.34 4.26
C ALA A 198 -6.01 -11.15 2.90
N ARG A 199 -6.87 -10.13 2.76
CA ARG A 199 -7.48 -9.74 1.49
C ARG A 199 -6.57 -8.88 0.60
N GLY A 200 -5.31 -8.69 0.97
CA GLY A 200 -4.38 -7.81 0.24
C GLY A 200 -4.74 -6.32 0.32
N ILE A 201 -5.68 -5.92 1.19
CA ILE A 201 -6.12 -4.52 1.29
C ILE A 201 -4.96 -3.70 1.86
N PRO A 202 -4.37 -2.74 1.12
CA PRO A 202 -3.17 -2.05 1.58
C PRO A 202 -3.44 -1.20 2.82
N GLY A 203 -2.40 -1.06 3.66
CA GLY A 203 -2.40 -0.11 4.77
C GLY A 203 -2.75 1.30 4.30
N GLY A 204 -3.60 2.00 5.07
CA GLY A 204 -4.05 3.36 4.75
C GLY A 204 -5.20 3.46 3.74
N SER A 205 -5.86 2.36 3.35
CA SER A 205 -7.02 2.39 2.42
C SER A 205 -8.26 3.08 3.00
N TRP A 206 -8.23 3.41 4.29
CA TRP A 206 -9.23 4.25 4.95
C TRP A 206 -9.00 5.75 4.71
N VAL A 207 -7.79 6.16 4.29
CA VAL A 207 -7.39 7.57 4.21
C VAL A 207 -8.22 8.40 3.21
N PRO A 208 -8.53 7.93 1.99
CA PRO A 208 -9.44 8.66 1.09
C PRO A 208 -10.80 8.96 1.74
N ARG A 209 -11.38 7.96 2.40
CA ARG A 209 -12.70 8.10 3.07
C ARG A 209 -12.62 8.97 4.32
N ALA A 210 -11.50 8.94 5.05
CA ALA A 210 -11.30 9.82 6.19
C ALA A 210 -11.11 11.27 5.74
N LEU A 211 -10.37 11.53 4.65
CA LEU A 211 -10.27 12.87 4.07
C LEU A 211 -11.66 13.39 3.70
N LEU A 212 -12.44 12.59 2.97
CA LEU A 212 -13.83 12.90 2.62
C LEU A 212 -14.70 13.18 3.85
N ALA A 213 -14.67 12.30 4.85
CA ALA A 213 -15.46 12.44 6.07
C ALA A 213 -15.07 13.70 6.86
N VAL A 214 -13.78 13.98 7.02
CA VAL A 214 -13.29 15.21 7.68
C VAL A 214 -13.76 16.44 6.92
N THR A 215 -13.66 16.44 5.58
CA THR A 215 -14.17 17.54 4.75
C THR A 215 -15.66 17.78 4.97
N ILE A 216 -16.49 16.73 4.92
CA ILE A 216 -17.93 16.85 5.13
C ILE A 216 -18.25 17.35 6.56
N VAL A 217 -17.64 16.74 7.58
CA VAL A 217 -17.90 17.09 8.99
C VAL A 217 -17.50 18.54 9.27
N LEU A 218 -16.31 18.96 8.87
CA LEU A 218 -15.88 20.36 9.08
C LEU A 218 -16.73 21.34 8.26
N SER A 219 -17.17 20.96 7.06
CA SER A 219 -18.09 21.78 6.26
C SER A 219 -19.44 21.96 6.94
N VAL A 220 -19.98 20.92 7.56
CA VAL A 220 -21.21 21.00 8.35
C VAL A 220 -21.00 21.89 9.58
N ILE A 221 -19.89 21.73 10.30
CA ILE A 221 -19.59 22.55 11.50
C ILE A 221 -19.46 24.02 11.11
N THR A 222 -18.69 24.35 10.07
CA THR A 222 -18.56 25.74 9.58
C THR A 222 -19.88 26.30 9.07
N LYS A 223 -20.78 25.47 8.50
CA LYS A 223 -22.14 25.92 8.13
C LYS A 223 -22.99 26.28 9.36
N LEU A 224 -22.81 25.58 10.48
CA LEU A 224 -23.52 25.82 11.73
C LEU A 224 -22.91 26.96 12.56
N ASP A 225 -21.63 27.27 12.34
CA ASP A 225 -20.87 28.31 13.04
C ASP A 225 -20.27 29.32 12.03
N PRO A 226 -20.95 30.45 11.79
CA PRO A 226 -20.49 31.49 10.87
C PRO A 226 -19.13 32.09 11.24
N ALA A 227 -18.79 32.17 12.54
CA ALA A 227 -17.50 32.69 12.98
C ALA A 227 -16.38 31.72 12.60
N LEU A 228 -16.63 30.41 12.69
CA LEU A 228 -15.69 29.40 12.22
C LEU A 228 -15.56 29.39 10.69
N ALA A 229 -16.66 29.58 9.96
CA ALA A 229 -16.62 29.75 8.50
C ALA A 229 -15.78 30.96 8.12
N GLU A 230 -15.99 32.10 8.78
CA GLU A 230 -15.20 33.31 8.58
C GLU A 230 -13.74 33.09 8.96
N LEU A 231 -13.41 32.30 9.98
CA LEU A 231 -12.02 31.97 10.35
C LEU A 231 -11.31 31.11 9.28
N PHE A 232 -12.06 30.26 8.58
CA PHE A 232 -11.50 29.25 7.67
C PHE A 232 -11.51 29.67 6.20
N ALA A 233 -12.47 30.51 5.78
CA ALA A 233 -12.64 30.95 4.39
C ALA A 233 -11.41 31.71 3.89
N LEU A 234 -11.15 31.67 2.60
CA LEU A 234 -10.01 32.38 2.02
C LEU A 234 -10.40 33.82 1.68
N THR A 235 -10.39 34.69 2.69
CA THR A 235 -10.45 36.15 2.52
C THR A 235 -9.04 36.66 2.26
N LYS A 236 -8.82 37.37 1.14
CA LYS A 236 -7.48 37.84 0.75
C LYS A 236 -7.30 39.33 0.99
N ILE A 237 -8.13 40.13 0.32
CA ILE A 237 -8.31 41.55 0.62
C ILE A 237 -9.65 41.71 1.32
N ASP A 238 -9.66 42.38 2.47
CA ASP A 238 -10.90 42.64 3.22
C ASP A 238 -11.73 43.79 2.58
N LEU A 239 -12.91 44.05 3.15
CA LEU A 239 -13.79 45.11 2.65
C LEU A 239 -13.19 46.53 2.75
N ASN A 240 -12.16 46.71 3.59
CA ASN A 240 -11.45 47.97 3.76
C ASN A 240 -10.22 48.09 2.83
N GLY A 241 -9.96 47.10 1.98
CA GLY A 241 -8.81 47.07 1.07
C GLY A 241 -7.50 46.61 1.73
N SER A 242 -7.56 46.12 2.97
CA SER A 242 -6.39 45.70 3.75
C SER A 242 -5.96 44.29 3.37
N ASP A 243 -4.65 44.04 3.46
CA ASP A 243 -4.08 42.70 3.31
C ASP A 243 -4.47 41.83 4.51
N TYR A 244 -5.43 40.94 4.29
CA TYR A 244 -5.93 40.04 5.32
C TYR A 244 -5.22 38.67 5.26
N LEU A 245 -4.87 38.20 4.05
CA LEU A 245 -4.22 36.90 3.87
C LEU A 245 -2.87 36.80 4.57
N THR A 246 -2.05 37.86 4.53
CA THR A 246 -0.71 37.86 5.12
C THR A 246 -0.74 37.66 6.64
N GLY A 247 -1.76 38.21 7.31
CA GLY A 247 -1.96 38.04 8.76
C GLY A 247 -2.53 36.67 9.16
N TYR A 248 -3.17 35.98 8.23
CA TYR A 248 -3.94 34.75 8.50
C TYR A 248 -3.64 33.61 7.49
N PRO A 249 -2.38 33.14 7.40
CA PRO A 249 -1.93 32.19 6.36
C PRO A 249 -2.62 30.83 6.37
N TRP A 250 -3.15 30.38 7.51
CA TRP A 250 -3.83 29.07 7.58
C TRP A 250 -5.02 28.97 6.64
N ARG A 251 -5.60 30.11 6.24
CA ARG A 251 -6.69 30.22 5.27
C ARG A 251 -6.35 29.60 3.91
N LEU A 252 -5.07 29.56 3.54
CA LEU A 252 -4.60 28.86 2.33
C LEU A 252 -4.90 27.36 2.35
N PHE A 253 -5.05 26.78 3.53
CA PHE A 253 -5.31 25.35 3.77
C PHE A 253 -6.75 25.11 4.25
N THR A 254 -7.24 25.90 5.21
CA THR A 254 -8.56 25.69 5.84
C THR A 254 -9.73 25.93 4.91
N VAL A 255 -9.51 26.67 3.81
CA VAL A 255 -10.52 26.92 2.78
C VAL A 255 -11.16 25.64 2.22
N ALA A 256 -10.42 24.53 2.22
CA ALA A 256 -10.90 23.23 1.77
C ALA A 256 -12.06 22.66 2.63
N PHE A 257 -12.29 23.23 3.81
CA PHE A 257 -13.28 22.76 4.78
C PHE A 257 -14.48 23.69 4.92
N VAL A 258 -14.54 24.78 4.15
CA VAL A 258 -15.70 25.67 4.07
C VAL A 258 -16.36 25.45 2.73
N HIS A 259 -17.68 25.36 2.71
CA HIS A 259 -18.45 25.35 1.48
C HIS A 259 -19.49 26.46 1.55
N GLY A 260 -19.80 27.06 0.40
CA GLY A 260 -20.73 28.17 0.28
C GLY A 260 -21.71 27.96 -0.86
N GLY A 261 -22.59 28.93 -1.04
CA GLY A 261 -23.66 28.93 -2.03
C GLY A 261 -24.13 30.35 -2.31
N ILE A 262 -25.17 30.45 -3.14
CA ILE A 262 -25.59 31.68 -3.83
C ILE A 262 -26.27 32.68 -2.88
N ASP A 263 -26.73 32.16 -1.74
CA ASP A 263 -27.22 32.87 -0.56
C ASP A 263 -26.98 31.93 0.65
N PRO A 264 -27.24 32.33 1.91
CA PRO A 264 -27.11 31.43 3.08
C PRO A 264 -28.05 30.20 3.06
N ASP A 265 -28.72 29.93 1.94
CA ASP A 265 -29.62 28.80 1.75
C ASP A 265 -28.89 27.45 1.88
N TRP A 266 -29.61 26.46 2.39
CA TRP A 266 -29.06 25.12 2.64
C TRP A 266 -28.91 24.32 1.35
N GLN A 267 -29.64 24.67 0.29
CA GLN A 267 -29.71 23.88 -0.94
C GLN A 267 -28.46 24.10 -1.78
N SER A 268 -28.10 25.35 -2.07
CA SER A 268 -26.90 25.70 -2.84
C SER A 268 -25.62 25.25 -2.11
N TRP A 269 -25.58 25.42 -0.78
CA TRP A 269 -24.51 24.89 0.06
C TRP A 269 -24.38 23.36 -0.05
N ALA A 270 -25.50 22.64 0.08
CA ALA A 270 -25.50 21.18 0.02
C ALA A 270 -25.12 20.64 -1.35
N LEU A 271 -25.54 21.32 -2.44
CA LEU A 271 -25.13 20.99 -3.79
C LEU A 271 -23.63 21.18 -3.98
N HIS A 272 -23.08 22.33 -3.54
CA HIS A 272 -21.65 22.59 -3.65
C HIS A 272 -20.82 21.57 -2.86
N LEU A 273 -21.21 21.26 -1.62
CA LEU A 273 -20.56 20.21 -0.83
C LEU A 273 -20.74 18.82 -1.47
N GLY A 274 -21.93 18.50 -1.98
CA GLY A 274 -22.24 17.22 -2.61
C GLY A 274 -21.38 16.94 -3.84
N PHE A 275 -21.25 17.92 -4.74
CA PHE A 275 -20.38 17.80 -5.92
C PHE A 275 -18.91 17.65 -5.54
N ASN A 276 -18.43 18.43 -4.56
CA ASN A 276 -17.06 18.30 -4.06
C ASN A 276 -16.83 16.94 -3.40
N ALA A 277 -17.79 16.45 -2.61
CA ALA A 277 -17.68 15.17 -1.92
C ALA A 277 -17.58 14.00 -2.92
N ILE A 278 -18.43 13.99 -3.95
CA ILE A 278 -18.38 12.98 -5.02
C ILE A 278 -17.06 13.04 -5.77
N ALA A 279 -16.64 14.24 -6.19
CA ALA A 279 -15.41 14.42 -6.94
C ALA A 279 -14.16 14.07 -6.10
N LEU A 280 -14.14 14.45 -4.82
CA LEU A 280 -13.08 14.14 -3.88
C LEU A 280 -12.97 12.64 -3.62
N ASP A 281 -14.09 11.94 -3.42
CA ASP A 281 -14.07 10.48 -3.21
C ASP A 281 -13.40 9.76 -4.38
N ILE A 282 -13.81 10.10 -5.60
CA ILE A 282 -13.29 9.47 -6.81
C ILE A 282 -11.80 9.79 -7.01
N ALA A 283 -11.43 11.07 -6.94
CA ALA A 283 -10.06 11.50 -7.14
C ALA A 283 -9.12 10.97 -6.06
N ALA A 284 -9.54 11.00 -4.79
CA ALA A 284 -8.73 10.52 -3.67
C ALA A 284 -8.53 9.00 -3.73
N GLN A 285 -9.56 8.23 -4.09
CA GLN A 285 -9.42 6.80 -4.30
C GLN A 285 -8.43 6.47 -5.42
N LEU A 286 -8.50 7.20 -6.53
CA LEU A 286 -7.59 7.01 -7.66
C LEU A 286 -6.15 7.32 -7.28
N VAL A 287 -5.87 8.50 -6.72
CA VAL A 287 -4.52 8.90 -6.32
C VAL A 287 -3.99 7.97 -5.21
N TYR A 288 -4.83 7.50 -4.29
CA TYR A 288 -4.45 6.48 -3.31
C TYR A 288 -4.01 5.17 -3.95
N ARG A 289 -4.71 4.71 -5.00
CA ARG A 289 -4.33 3.47 -5.72
C ARG A 289 -3.01 3.65 -6.47
N LEU A 290 -2.76 4.82 -7.05
CA LEU A 290 -1.54 5.11 -7.81
C LEU A 290 -0.31 5.34 -6.90
N TYR A 291 -0.50 6.05 -5.79
CA TYR A 291 0.59 6.65 -5.01
C TYR A 291 0.56 6.35 -3.51
N GLY A 292 -0.57 5.87 -2.98
CA GLY A 292 -0.75 5.55 -1.57
C GLY A 292 -1.13 6.74 -0.68
N ALA A 293 -1.40 6.44 0.59
CA ALA A 293 -2.02 7.36 1.55
C ALA A 293 -1.20 8.64 1.83
N LYS A 294 0.12 8.51 2.04
CA LYS A 294 0.97 9.64 2.41
C LYS A 294 1.00 10.71 1.31
N ARG A 295 1.21 10.27 0.06
CA ARG A 295 1.24 11.13 -1.12
C ARG A 295 -0.13 11.74 -1.41
N LEU A 296 -1.21 10.96 -1.26
CA LEU A 296 -2.57 11.50 -1.36
C LEU A 296 -2.76 12.73 -0.45
N ILE A 297 -2.50 12.60 0.84
CA ILE A 297 -2.74 13.69 1.79
C ILE A 297 -1.79 14.86 1.55
N GLY A 298 -0.50 14.60 1.37
CA GLY A 298 0.49 15.65 1.11
C GLY A 298 0.19 16.45 -0.15
N TRP A 299 -0.06 15.77 -1.28
CA TRP A 299 -0.31 16.44 -2.55
C TRP A 299 -1.71 17.05 -2.64
N TYR A 300 -2.71 16.51 -1.93
CA TYR A 300 -4.01 17.17 -1.80
C TYR A 300 -3.83 18.56 -1.18
N PHE A 301 -3.16 18.67 -0.03
CA PHE A 301 -3.03 19.95 0.65
C PHE A 301 -2.03 20.91 0.00
N ILE A 302 -0.95 20.40 -0.61
CA ILE A 302 -0.10 21.23 -1.48
C ILE A 302 -0.94 21.77 -2.65
N GLY A 303 -1.80 20.94 -3.25
CA GLY A 303 -2.76 21.35 -4.26
C GLY A 303 -3.75 22.43 -3.80
N VAL A 304 -4.30 22.29 -2.59
CA VAL A 304 -5.16 23.31 -1.96
C VAL A 304 -4.42 24.63 -1.83
N ILE A 305 -3.17 24.62 -1.36
CA ILE A 305 -2.36 25.85 -1.23
C ILE A 305 -2.09 26.48 -2.60
N GLY A 306 -1.70 25.68 -3.61
CA GLY A 306 -1.49 26.17 -4.98
C GLY A 306 -2.74 26.79 -5.59
N ALA A 307 -3.91 26.18 -5.37
CA ALA A 307 -5.20 26.73 -5.74
C ALA A 307 -5.49 28.06 -5.03
N SER A 308 -5.29 28.11 -3.71
CA SER A 308 -5.51 29.32 -2.90
C SER A 308 -4.61 30.49 -3.33
N LEU A 309 -3.35 30.22 -3.67
CA LEU A 309 -2.42 31.25 -4.15
C LEU A 309 -2.79 31.74 -5.56
N ALA A 310 -3.19 30.85 -6.46
CA ALA A 310 -3.69 31.24 -7.77
C ALA A 310 -4.96 32.10 -7.67
N SER A 311 -5.86 31.74 -6.76
CA SER A 311 -7.03 32.54 -6.39
C SER A 311 -6.64 33.91 -5.83
N ALA A 312 -5.68 33.96 -4.89
CA ALA A 312 -5.23 35.22 -4.31
C ALA A 312 -4.63 36.18 -5.35
N ILE A 313 -3.91 35.65 -6.35
CA ILE A 313 -3.30 36.47 -7.41
C ILE A 313 -4.35 36.97 -8.41
N TRP A 314 -5.30 36.13 -8.83
CA TRP A 314 -6.21 36.45 -9.93
C TRP A 314 -7.59 36.96 -9.49
N LEU A 315 -8.02 36.59 -8.29
CA LEU A 315 -9.28 36.99 -7.67
C LEU A 315 -9.04 37.41 -6.19
N PRO A 316 -8.31 38.51 -5.94
CA PRO A 316 -7.92 38.96 -4.60
C PRO A 316 -9.08 39.56 -3.80
N GLY A 317 -10.13 40.02 -4.49
CA GLY A 317 -11.32 40.58 -3.85
C GLY A 317 -12.28 39.47 -3.40
N GLY A 318 -12.94 39.69 -2.26
CA GLY A 318 -13.91 38.76 -1.71
C GLY A 318 -13.30 37.53 -1.04
N TYR A 319 -14.16 36.58 -0.69
CA TYR A 319 -13.76 35.32 -0.08
C TYR A 319 -13.94 34.16 -1.06
N SER A 320 -13.05 33.16 -0.97
CA SER A 320 -13.20 31.87 -1.67
C SER A 320 -13.42 30.76 -0.65
N VAL A 321 -14.17 29.73 -1.05
CA VAL A 321 -14.48 28.54 -0.24
C VAL A 321 -14.54 27.31 -1.13
N GLY A 322 -14.20 26.15 -0.57
CA GLY A 322 -14.48 24.85 -1.19
C GLY A 322 -13.26 23.94 -1.26
N ALA A 323 -13.51 22.64 -1.20
CA ALA A 323 -12.50 21.59 -1.39
C ALA A 323 -11.97 21.48 -2.82
N SER A 324 -12.59 22.19 -3.77
CA SER A 324 -12.41 21.99 -5.21
C SER A 324 -10.98 22.22 -5.67
N GLY A 325 -10.25 23.18 -5.11
CA GLY A 325 -8.84 23.39 -5.45
C GLY A 325 -7.98 22.12 -5.25
N GLY A 326 -8.18 21.44 -4.12
CA GLY A 326 -7.52 20.16 -3.85
C GLY A 326 -8.05 19.02 -4.73
N VAL A 327 -9.35 19.01 -5.04
CA VAL A 327 -9.94 18.05 -5.98
C VAL A 327 -9.31 18.18 -7.37
N PHE A 328 -9.20 19.40 -7.89
CA PHE A 328 -8.54 19.68 -9.17
C PHE A 328 -7.08 19.28 -9.16
N ALA A 329 -6.38 19.45 -8.04
CA ALA A 329 -5.02 18.92 -7.90
C ALA A 329 -4.98 17.39 -8.00
N LEU A 330 -5.89 16.66 -7.35
CA LEU A 330 -5.94 15.21 -7.47
C LEU A 330 -6.25 14.74 -8.90
N PHE A 331 -7.11 15.45 -9.64
CA PHE A 331 -7.31 15.19 -11.07
C PHE A 331 -6.10 15.54 -11.92
N GLY A 332 -5.41 16.64 -11.62
CA GLY A 332 -4.14 17.01 -12.27
C GLY A 332 -3.08 15.93 -12.10
N ILE A 333 -2.97 15.36 -10.90
CA ILE A 333 -2.06 14.24 -10.62
C ILE A 333 -2.43 13.03 -11.47
N ALA A 334 -3.72 12.68 -11.53
CA ALA A 334 -4.19 11.55 -12.33
C ALA A 334 -3.94 11.75 -13.82
N LEU A 335 -4.22 12.95 -14.35
CA LEU A 335 -4.01 13.30 -15.76
C LEU A 335 -2.52 13.32 -16.11
N GLY A 336 -1.68 13.93 -15.27
CA GLY A 336 -0.24 13.96 -15.45
C GLY A 336 0.36 12.55 -15.43
N ALA A 337 -0.11 11.70 -14.52
CA ALA A 337 0.32 10.31 -14.43
C ALA A 337 -0.09 9.51 -15.68
N GLU A 338 -1.32 9.69 -16.16
CA GLU A 338 -1.79 9.05 -17.38
C GLU A 338 -0.99 9.51 -18.60
N TRP A 339 -0.75 10.83 -18.73
CA TRP A 339 -0.02 11.41 -19.84
C TRP A 339 1.45 10.97 -19.88
N ALA A 340 2.16 11.05 -18.75
CA ALA A 340 3.59 10.80 -18.68
C ALA A 340 3.96 9.32 -18.47
N HIS A 341 3.10 8.54 -17.82
CA HIS A 341 3.45 7.20 -17.35
C HIS A 341 2.51 6.08 -17.81
N ARG A 342 1.31 6.43 -18.31
CA ARG A 342 0.28 5.48 -18.80
C ARG A 342 0.07 4.27 -17.88
N PRO A 343 -0.19 4.47 -16.57
CA PRO A 343 -0.39 3.37 -15.65
C PRO A 343 -1.55 2.49 -16.12
N LEU A 344 -1.38 1.17 -16.04
CA LEU A 344 -2.47 0.22 -16.24
C LEU A 344 -3.42 0.33 -15.05
N VAL A 345 -4.38 1.25 -15.14
CA VAL A 345 -5.51 1.35 -14.23
C VAL A 345 -6.65 0.48 -14.79
N GLU A 346 -7.41 -0.18 -13.91
CA GLU A 346 -8.58 -0.99 -14.27
C GLU A 346 -9.49 -0.24 -15.27
N ARG A 347 -10.03 -0.94 -16.27
CA ARG A 347 -10.88 -0.33 -17.31
C ARG A 347 -12.02 0.51 -16.72
N GLY A 348 -12.67 0.02 -15.67
CA GLY A 348 -13.73 0.76 -14.97
C GLY A 348 -13.28 2.08 -14.33
N MET A 349 -12.00 2.20 -13.95
CA MET A 349 -11.44 3.44 -13.41
C MET A 349 -11.06 4.44 -14.51
N ARG A 350 -10.61 3.97 -15.68
CA ARG A 350 -10.44 4.83 -16.87
C ARG A 350 -11.78 5.39 -17.34
N GLU A 351 -12.82 4.57 -17.33
CA GLU A 351 -14.19 5.00 -17.61
C GLU A 351 -14.71 5.98 -16.54
N ALA A 352 -14.44 5.74 -15.26
CA ALA A 352 -14.77 6.68 -14.18
C ALA A 352 -14.04 8.03 -14.37
N LEU A 353 -12.76 8.02 -14.72
CA LEU A 353 -11.99 9.22 -15.07
C LEU A 353 -12.58 9.97 -16.28
N GLY A 354 -13.01 9.25 -17.32
CA GLY A 354 -13.67 9.86 -18.47
C GLY A 354 -15.02 10.50 -18.13
N ARG A 355 -15.85 9.81 -17.34
CA ARG A 355 -17.17 10.30 -16.89
C ARG A 355 -17.04 11.47 -15.91
N VAL A 356 -16.10 11.39 -14.98
CA VAL A 356 -15.87 12.42 -13.96
C VAL A 356 -15.09 13.60 -14.51
N GLY A 357 -14.14 13.37 -15.43
CA GLY A 357 -13.54 14.42 -16.25
C GLY A 357 -14.59 15.17 -17.06
N GLY A 358 -15.58 14.46 -17.62
CA GLY A 358 -16.77 15.07 -18.23
C GLY A 358 -17.60 15.88 -17.22
N LEU A 359 -17.82 15.38 -16.01
CA LEU A 359 -18.57 16.09 -14.97
C LEU A 359 -17.83 17.32 -14.40
N LEU A 360 -16.51 17.26 -14.25
CA LEU A 360 -15.65 18.39 -13.88
C LEU A 360 -15.59 19.43 -14.99
N LEU A 361 -15.48 18.98 -16.24
CA LEU A 361 -15.56 19.86 -17.41
C LEU A 361 -16.93 20.53 -17.45
N ILE A 362 -18.01 19.81 -17.18
CA ILE A 362 -19.36 20.38 -17.04
C ILE A 362 -19.41 21.37 -15.87
N ASN A 363 -18.78 21.09 -14.72
CA ASN A 363 -18.76 22.00 -13.58
C ASN A 363 -17.95 23.29 -13.87
N ILE A 364 -16.84 23.18 -14.59
CA ILE A 364 -16.05 24.32 -15.10
C ILE A 364 -16.87 25.08 -16.14
N VAL A 365 -17.43 24.40 -17.14
CA VAL A 365 -18.18 25.00 -18.27
C VAL A 365 -19.49 25.64 -17.80
N LEU A 366 -20.21 25.04 -16.86
CA LEU A 366 -21.38 25.66 -16.22
C LEU A 366 -20.95 26.88 -15.38
N GLY A 367 -19.78 26.85 -14.76
CA GLY A 367 -19.17 28.02 -14.12
C GLY A 367 -18.70 29.12 -15.07
N PHE A 368 -18.46 28.81 -16.34
CA PHE A 368 -18.20 29.79 -17.42
C PHE A 368 -19.48 30.32 -18.07
N GLY A 369 -20.55 29.53 -18.14
CA GLY A 369 -21.74 29.84 -18.96
C GLY A 369 -22.94 30.40 -18.20
N VAL A 370 -23.10 30.07 -16.92
CA VAL A 370 -24.24 30.51 -16.12
C VAL A 370 -23.72 30.94 -14.76
N GLY A 371 -23.52 32.24 -14.58
CA GLY A 371 -23.45 32.82 -13.24
C GLY A 371 -24.69 32.37 -12.49
N PHE A 372 -24.54 31.34 -11.66
CA PHE A 372 -25.59 30.88 -10.75
C PHE A 372 -25.67 31.93 -9.63
N VAL A 373 -26.26 33.08 -10.02
CA VAL A 373 -27.05 34.08 -9.28
C VAL A 373 -26.50 34.63 -7.95
N GLY A 374 -25.20 34.90 -7.78
CA GLY A 374 -24.77 35.75 -6.64
C GLY A 374 -23.33 35.61 -6.13
N GLY A 375 -22.65 34.50 -6.42
CA GLY A 375 -21.24 34.27 -6.05
C GLY A 375 -20.55 33.39 -7.08
N GLY A 376 -19.57 33.94 -7.81
CA GLY A 376 -18.93 33.26 -8.94
C GLY A 376 -18.07 32.04 -8.55
N ILE A 377 -17.87 31.14 -9.52
CA ILE A 377 -16.92 30.02 -9.38
C ILE A 377 -15.48 30.53 -9.52
N ASP A 378 -14.63 30.16 -8.57
CA ASP A 378 -13.21 30.53 -8.57
C ASP A 378 -12.39 29.67 -9.53
N ASN A 379 -12.44 30.02 -10.82
CA ASN A 379 -11.72 29.32 -11.88
C ASN A 379 -10.19 29.37 -11.69
N SER A 380 -9.67 30.45 -11.10
CA SER A 380 -8.25 30.60 -10.80
C SER A 380 -7.78 29.56 -9.78
N ALA A 381 -8.59 29.27 -8.76
CA ALA A 381 -8.33 28.18 -7.83
C ALA A 381 -8.31 26.81 -8.53
N HIS A 382 -9.25 26.55 -9.44
CA HIS A 382 -9.32 25.28 -10.17
C HIS A 382 -8.08 25.07 -11.05
N ILE A 383 -7.68 26.10 -11.82
CA ILE A 383 -6.49 26.06 -12.66
C ILE A 383 -5.23 25.90 -11.81
N GLY A 384 -5.09 26.67 -10.73
CA GLY A 384 -3.94 26.57 -9.83
C GLY A 384 -3.79 25.19 -9.20
N GLY A 385 -4.91 24.62 -8.73
CA GLY A 385 -4.94 23.24 -8.22
C GLY A 385 -4.54 22.24 -9.30
N LEU A 386 -5.16 22.31 -10.48
CA LEU A 386 -4.89 21.40 -11.60
C LEU A 386 -3.42 21.41 -12.03
N LEU A 387 -2.83 22.59 -12.21
CA LEU A 387 -1.42 22.73 -12.60
C LEU A 387 -0.48 22.19 -11.51
N THR A 388 -0.76 22.51 -10.24
CA THR A 388 -0.01 21.96 -9.10
C THR A 388 -0.04 20.43 -9.11
N GLY A 389 -1.21 19.85 -9.34
CA GLY A 389 -1.37 18.41 -9.45
C GLY A 389 -0.65 17.80 -10.64
N LEU A 390 -0.74 18.46 -11.81
CA LEU A 390 -0.10 18.02 -13.05
C LEU A 390 1.42 17.88 -12.88
N ILE A 391 2.07 18.82 -12.20
CA ILE A 391 3.51 18.77 -11.88
C ILE A 391 3.84 17.45 -11.17
N PHE A 392 3.11 17.09 -10.12
CA PHE A 392 3.34 15.83 -9.41
C PHE A 392 3.03 14.60 -10.27
N GLY A 393 1.93 14.62 -11.01
CA GLY A 393 1.53 13.50 -11.87
C GLY A 393 2.53 13.20 -12.98
N VAL A 394 3.12 14.24 -13.59
CA VAL A 394 4.08 14.12 -14.69
C VAL A 394 5.48 13.75 -14.21
N LEU A 395 5.92 14.35 -13.11
CA LEU A 395 7.29 14.19 -12.62
C LEU A 395 7.46 12.98 -11.70
N VAL A 396 6.39 12.46 -11.10
CA VAL A 396 6.45 11.35 -10.14
C VAL A 396 5.74 10.13 -10.67
N GLN A 397 6.53 9.07 -10.89
CA GLN A 397 6.01 7.78 -11.35
C GLN A 397 5.09 7.10 -10.29
N PRO A 398 3.94 6.53 -10.71
CA PRO A 398 3.06 5.74 -9.84
C PRO A 398 3.80 4.59 -9.17
N THR A 399 3.68 4.44 -7.85
CA THR A 399 4.45 3.45 -7.07
C THR A 399 3.69 2.16 -6.75
N ARG A 400 2.37 2.15 -6.99
CA ARG A 400 1.47 1.05 -6.60
C ARG A 400 0.74 0.36 -7.75
N ALA A 401 1.00 0.73 -9.00
CA ALA A 401 0.42 0.02 -10.15
C ALA A 401 1.05 -1.37 -10.34
N GLU A 402 0.22 -2.43 -10.24
CA GLU A 402 0.58 -3.86 -10.16
C GLU A 402 1.63 -4.34 -11.19
N ALA A 403 1.59 -3.81 -12.42
CA ALA A 403 2.40 -4.33 -13.53
C ALA A 403 3.82 -3.72 -13.64
N MET A 404 4.17 -2.70 -12.85
CA MET A 404 5.46 -2.04 -12.99
C MET A 404 6.63 -2.75 -12.30
N ARG A 405 6.37 -3.67 -11.35
CA ARG A 405 7.44 -4.49 -10.74
C ARG A 405 8.11 -5.44 -11.74
N ARG A 406 7.49 -5.74 -12.89
CA ARG A 406 7.99 -6.71 -13.87
C ARG A 406 8.57 -6.12 -15.16
N ARG A 407 8.26 -4.86 -15.52
CA ARG A 407 8.71 -4.29 -16.82
C ARG A 407 9.93 -3.40 -16.74
N TRP A 408 10.30 -2.87 -15.58
CA TRP A 408 11.43 -1.94 -15.45
C TRP A 408 12.22 -2.21 -14.15
N SER A 409 13.13 -3.19 -14.22
CA SER A 409 14.27 -3.31 -13.31
C SER A 409 15.56 -2.76 -13.95
N ALA A 410 15.46 -2.00 -15.05
CA ALA A 410 16.61 -1.39 -15.70
C ALA A 410 16.28 0.07 -16.05
N SER A 411 17.05 0.99 -15.48
CA SER A 411 17.32 2.32 -16.05
C SER A 411 16.38 3.51 -15.79
N VAL A 412 15.59 3.52 -14.72
CA VAL A 412 15.19 4.80 -14.10
C VAL A 412 15.52 4.75 -12.62
N MET A 413 16.43 5.64 -12.22
CA MET A 413 16.90 5.81 -10.86
C MET A 413 15.69 5.84 -9.91
N ASN A 414 15.59 4.82 -9.07
CA ASN A 414 14.55 4.69 -8.06
C ASN A 414 14.86 5.72 -6.97
N TRP A 415 14.61 7.02 -7.24
CA TRP A 415 14.79 8.12 -6.28
C TRP A 415 13.76 7.95 -5.16
N ARG A 416 14.05 7.06 -4.22
CA ARG A 416 13.44 7.09 -2.88
C ARG A 416 13.85 8.42 -2.26
N GLY A 417 13.03 9.46 -2.44
CA GLY A 417 13.27 10.83 -1.96
C GLY A 417 13.05 11.94 -3.00
N GLY A 418 12.99 11.62 -4.30
CA GLY A 418 12.79 12.64 -5.34
C GLY A 418 11.41 13.31 -5.27
N ASP A 419 10.40 12.56 -4.83
CA ASP A 419 9.05 13.07 -4.57
C ASP A 419 9.00 14.02 -3.36
N LEU A 420 9.79 13.76 -2.32
CA LEU A 420 9.92 14.67 -1.17
C LEU A 420 10.65 15.95 -1.59
N ALA A 421 11.74 15.84 -2.32
CA ALA A 421 12.47 17.00 -2.85
C ALA A 421 11.59 17.86 -3.77
N LEU A 422 10.82 17.24 -4.67
CA LEU A 422 9.85 17.95 -5.50
C LEU A 422 8.76 18.63 -4.66
N SER A 423 8.20 17.92 -3.68
CA SER A 423 7.18 18.49 -2.80
C SER A 423 7.71 19.69 -2.01
N LEU A 424 8.95 19.61 -1.52
CA LEU A 424 9.63 20.72 -0.84
C LEU A 424 9.91 21.89 -1.80
N LEU A 425 10.37 21.61 -3.02
CA LEU A 425 10.63 22.64 -4.03
C LEU A 425 9.35 23.39 -4.41
N VAL A 426 8.26 22.68 -4.66
CA VAL A 426 6.94 23.28 -4.92
C VAL A 426 6.49 24.11 -3.72
N PHE A 427 6.66 23.59 -2.50
CA PHE A 427 6.28 24.30 -1.28
C PHE A 427 7.11 25.57 -1.04
N VAL A 428 8.41 25.54 -1.30
CA VAL A 428 9.28 26.73 -1.26
C VAL A 428 8.85 27.76 -2.31
N GLY A 429 8.52 27.30 -3.52
CA GLY A 429 7.93 28.16 -4.56
C GLY A 429 6.63 28.82 -4.08
N PHE A 430 5.77 28.09 -3.38
CA PHE A 430 4.55 28.63 -2.78
C PHE A 430 4.82 29.63 -1.65
N ILE A 431 5.86 29.42 -0.83
CA ILE A 431 6.27 30.42 0.16
C ILE A 431 6.72 31.70 -0.54
N ALA A 432 7.52 31.60 -1.59
CA ALA A 432 7.95 32.77 -2.37
C ALA A 432 6.75 33.50 -2.99
N ILE A 433 5.79 32.76 -3.57
CA ILE A 433 4.56 33.35 -4.10
C ILE A 433 3.72 34.00 -2.98
N TYR A 434 3.58 33.34 -1.83
CA TYR A 434 2.84 33.84 -0.69
C TYR A 434 3.44 35.15 -0.17
N VAL A 435 4.74 35.22 0.06
CA VAL A 435 5.39 36.44 0.58
C VAL A 435 5.18 37.63 -0.36
N ASN A 436 5.07 37.38 -1.67
CA ASN A 436 4.90 38.42 -2.70
C ASN A 436 3.45 38.48 -3.24
N TRP A 437 2.48 37.82 -2.59
CA TRP A 437 1.17 37.54 -3.22
C TRP A 437 0.44 38.83 -3.60
N ARG A 438 0.52 39.86 -2.74
CA ARG A 438 -0.19 41.12 -2.93
C ARG A 438 0.41 41.94 -4.06
N GLU A 439 1.74 41.97 -4.16
CA GLU A 439 2.45 42.62 -5.26
C GLU A 439 2.12 41.94 -6.59
N LEU A 440 2.14 40.60 -6.63
CA LEU A 440 1.74 39.82 -7.79
C LEU A 440 0.27 40.07 -8.18
N ALA A 441 -0.62 40.20 -7.19
CA ALA A 441 -2.01 40.53 -7.41
C ALA A 441 -2.20 41.96 -7.96
N VAL A 442 -1.39 42.94 -7.57
CA VAL A 442 -1.46 44.30 -8.12
C VAL A 442 -0.83 44.38 -9.50
N LEU A 443 0.30 43.70 -9.71
CA LEU A 443 1.06 43.70 -10.97
C LEU A 443 0.20 43.30 -12.16
N ARG A 444 -0.77 42.40 -11.98
CA ARG A 444 -1.67 41.97 -13.06
C ARG A 444 -2.47 43.11 -13.69
N PHE A 445 -2.78 44.16 -12.93
CA PHE A 445 -3.49 45.34 -13.44
C PHE A 445 -2.57 46.29 -14.22
N GLN A 446 -1.26 46.10 -14.12
CA GLN A 446 -0.24 46.89 -14.80
C GLN A 446 0.29 46.20 -16.06
N LEU A 447 -0.02 44.91 -16.23
CA LEU A 447 0.37 44.15 -17.40
C LEU A 447 -0.63 44.40 -18.54
N PRO A 448 -0.15 44.61 -19.78
CA PRO A 448 -1.01 44.89 -20.93
C PRO A 448 -1.69 43.60 -21.37
N PHE A 449 -2.91 43.34 -20.90
CA PHE A 449 -3.79 42.31 -21.43
C PHE A 449 -5.20 42.87 -21.63
#